data_AF-A0A9D6LT88-F1
#
_entry.id   AF-A0A9D6LT88-F1
#
_cell.length_a   1.000
_cell.length_b   1.000
_cell.length_c   1.000
_cell.angle_alpha   90.00
_cell.angle_beta   90.00
_cell.angle_gamma   90.00
#
_symmetry.space_group_name_H-M   'P 1'
#
loop_
_entity.id
_entity.type
_entity.pdbx_description
1 polymer ?
#
loop_
_entity_poly.entity_id
_entity_poly.type
_entity_poly.pdbx_seq_one_letter_code
_entity_poly.pdbx_strand_id
1 'polypeptide(L)' 'MHSHENEQMSNVLEGRMRFEVGGQERIISTGELLHIPPGVPHMAEALEDTVCLDVFDPIREDWLRGDDAYLRG' A
#
# COMPACT_ATOMS: atom_id res chain seq x y z
N MET A 1 0.21 -3.67 -9.71
CA MET A 1 1.35 -2.73 -9.71
C MET A 1 0.85 -1.35 -10.10
N HIS A 2 1.12 -0.31 -9.30
CA HIS A 2 0.77 1.08 -9.60
C HIS A 2 1.72 2.05 -8.87
N SER A 3 1.55 3.35 -9.09
CA SER A 3 2.26 4.41 -8.37
C SER A 3 1.33 5.62 -8.25
N HIS A 4 1.49 6.39 -7.18
CA HIS A 4 0.74 7.63 -6.93
C HIS A 4 1.67 8.67 -6.31
N GLU A 5 1.27 9.94 -6.31
CA GLU A 5 2.09 11.05 -5.79
C GLU A 5 2.08 11.16 -4.26
N ASN A 6 1.27 10.34 -3.61
CA ASN A 6 1.08 10.35 -2.17
C ASN A 6 2.17 9.51 -1.50
N GLU A 7 2.74 10.01 -0.41
CA GLU A 7 3.45 9.17 0.54
C GLU A 7 2.44 8.20 1.16
N GLN A 8 2.81 6.93 1.29
CA GLN A 8 1.98 5.91 1.92
C GLN A 8 2.72 5.24 3.07
N MET A 9 2.04 5.14 4.21
CA MET A 9 2.47 4.36 5.37
C MET A 9 1.48 3.21 5.59
N SER A 10 1.96 1.98 5.44
CA SER A 10 1.17 0.75 5.61
C SER A 10 1.54 0.07 6.92
N ASN A 11 0.56 -0.17 7.79
CA ASN A 11 0.74 -0.91 9.03
C ASN A 11 -0.15 -2.15 9.06
N VAL A 12 0.46 -3.33 9.22
CA VAL A 12 -0.29 -4.58 9.35
C VAL A 12 -0.73 -4.71 10.81
N LEU A 13 -2.03 -4.59 11.04
CA LEU A 13 -2.64 -4.72 12.37
C LEU A 13 -2.86 -6.18 12.74
N GLU A 14 -3.20 -7.01 11.75
CA GLU A 14 -3.36 -8.47 11.87
C GLU A 14 -2.97 -9.13 10.54
N GLY A 15 -2.42 -10.34 10.58
CA GLY A 15 -2.04 -11.11 9.39
C GLY A 15 -0.64 -10.80 8.85
N ARG A 16 -0.47 -10.98 7.53
CA ARG A 16 0.80 -10.84 6.81
C ARG A 16 0.61 -10.45 5.35
N MET A 17 1.43 -9.51 4.89
CA MET A 17 1.39 -8.99 3.53
C MET A 17 2.73 -9.05 2.84
N ARG A 18 2.71 -9.38 1.55
CA ARG A 18 3.83 -9.16 0.64
C ARG A 18 3.63 -7.83 -0.09
N PHE A 19 4.66 -7.00 -0.06
CA PHE A 19 4.79 -5.81 -0.86
C PHE A 19 5.94 -5.98 -1.85
N GLU A 20 5.75 -5.48 -3.07
CA GLU A 20 6.85 -5.16 -3.98
C GLU A 20 6.94 -3.65 -4.06
N VAL A 21 8.07 -3.05 -3.70
CA VAL A 21 8.26 -1.59 -3.68
C VAL A 21 9.58 -1.26 -4.38
N GLY A 22 9.52 -0.50 -5.47
CA GLY A 22 10.72 -0.14 -6.24
C GLY A 22 11.51 -1.36 -6.75
N GLY A 23 10.80 -2.45 -7.09
CA GLY A 23 11.41 -3.71 -7.54
C GLY A 23 12.03 -4.56 -6.41
N GLN A 24 11.78 -4.23 -5.15
CA GLN A 24 12.22 -5.02 -4.01
C GLN A 24 11.04 -5.62 -3.27
N GLU A 25 11.08 -6.94 -3.06
CA GLU A 25 10.08 -7.64 -2.25
C GLU A 25 10.34 -7.37 -0.75
N ARG A 26 9.25 -7.16 -0.02
CA ARG A 26 9.20 -7.06 1.44
C ARG A 26 7.99 -7.82 1.92
N ILE A 27 8.15 -8.65 2.94
CA ILE A 27 7.02 -9.27 3.61
C ILE A 27 6.98 -8.67 5.01
N ILE A 28 5.85 -8.07 5.37
CA ILE A 28 5.62 -7.51 6.70
C ILE A 28 4.46 -8.21 7.39
N SER A 29 4.56 -8.31 8.70
CA SER A 29 3.66 -9.03 9.60
C SER A 29 3.03 -8.08 10.62
N THR A 30 2.09 -8.62 11.39
CA THR A 30 1.41 -7.92 12.49
C THR A 30 2.38 -7.09 13.34
N GLY A 31 2.06 -5.79 13.49
CA GLY A 31 2.84 -4.80 14.24
C GLY A 31 3.93 -4.10 13.43
N GLU A 32 4.24 -4.55 12.22
CA GLU A 32 5.24 -3.93 11.36
C GLU A 32 4.65 -2.83 10.48
N LEU A 33 5.51 -1.88 10.11
CA LEU A 33 5.16 -0.74 9.28
C LEU A 33 6.07 -0.71 8.05
N LEU A 34 5.49 -0.38 6.90
CA LEU A 34 6.20 -0.14 5.65
C LEU A 34 5.93 1.29 5.18
N HIS A 35 7.01 1.98 4.82
CA HIS A 35 6.97 3.28 4.17
C HIS A 35 7.14 3.11 2.66
N ILE A 36 6.22 3.67 1.88
CA ILE A 36 6.25 3.72 0.42
C ILE A 36 6.35 5.19 0.01
N PRO A 37 7.51 5.64 -0.52
CA PRO A 37 7.69 7.02 -0.93
C PRO A 37 6.82 7.42 -2.16
N PRO A 38 6.52 8.72 -2.32
CA PRO A 38 5.83 9.25 -3.50
C PRO A 38 6.43 8.79 -4.83
N GLY A 39 5.56 8.41 -5.76
CA GLY A 39 5.93 8.04 -7.13
C GLY A 39 6.67 6.71 -7.28
N VAL A 40 6.95 5.99 -6.19
CA VAL A 40 7.61 4.68 -6.26
C VAL A 40 6.60 3.61 -6.68
N PRO A 41 6.84 2.86 -7.77
CA PRO A 41 5.96 1.76 -8.16
C PRO A 41 5.88 0.69 -7.09
N HIS A 42 4.66 0.27 -6.77
CA HIS A 42 4.42 -0.76 -5.77
C HIS A 42 3.20 -1.64 -6.06
N MET A 43 3.17 -2.78 -5.37
CA MET A 43 2.06 -3.73 -5.32
C MET A 43 1.99 -4.33 -3.92
N ALA A 44 0.79 -4.70 -3.50
CA ALA A 44 0.53 -5.33 -2.22
C ALA A 44 -0.34 -6.58 -2.41
N GLU A 45 -0.03 -7.64 -1.69
CA GLU A 45 -0.74 -8.91 -1.71
C GLU A 45 -0.87 -9.43 -0.28
N ALA A 46 -2.09 -9.76 0.14
CA ALA A 46 -2.32 -10.45 1.40
C ALA A 46 -1.91 -11.92 1.27
N LEU A 47 -1.05 -12.40 2.17
CA LEU A 47 -0.61 -13.80 2.20
C LEU A 47 -1.54 -14.67 3.07
N GLU A 48 -2.35 -14.04 3.90
CA GLU A 48 -3.37 -14.62 4.78
C GLU A 48 -4.45 -13.58 5.10
N ASP A 49 -5.49 -13.95 5.83
CA ASP A 49 -6.50 -12.98 6.31
C ASP A 49 -5.80 -11.87 7.10
N THR A 50 -5.98 -10.63 6.63
CA THR A 50 -5.14 -9.50 7.03
C THR A 50 -5.98 -8.26 7.27
N VAL A 51 -5.63 -7.51 8.32
CA VAL A 51 -6.10 -6.14 8.56
C VAL A 51 -4.89 -5.21 8.38
N CYS A 52 -4.95 -4.32 7.39
CA CYS A 52 -3.93 -3.31 7.11
C CYS A 52 -4.52 -1.90 7.23
N LEU A 53 -3.79 -1.01 7.89
CA LEU A 53 -4.07 0.42 7.94
C LEU A 53 -3.10 1.13 6.98
N ASP A 54 -3.66 1.77 5.96
CA ASP A 54 -2.90 2.64 5.05
C ASP A 54 -3.23 4.11 5.34
N VAL A 55 -2.18 4.91 5.51
CA VAL A 55 -2.27 6.37 5.67
C VAL A 55 -1.55 7.03 4.50
N PHE A 56 -2.16 8.05 3.90
CA PHE A 56 -1.65 8.76 2.73
C PHE A 56 -1.50 10.26 2.98
N ASP A 57 -0.40 10.85 2.50
CA ASP A 57 -0.21 12.31 2.44
C ASP A 57 0.44 12.73 1.10
N PRO A 58 -0.12 13.71 0.36
CA PRO A 58 -1.40 14.39 0.60
C PRO A 58 -2.58 13.42 0.50
N ILE A 59 -3.80 13.91 0.71
CA ILE A 59 -5.01 13.10 0.57
C ILE A 59 -5.14 12.49 -0.83
N ARG A 60 -5.72 11.29 -0.91
CA ARG A 60 -6.07 10.62 -2.18
C ARG A 60 -7.20 11.31 -2.91
N GLU A 61 -6.90 12.43 -3.58
CA GLU A 61 -7.89 13.17 -4.37
C GLU A 61 -8.54 12.30 -5.46
N ASP A 62 -7.77 11.38 -6.05
CA ASP A 62 -8.27 10.43 -7.03
C ASP A 62 -9.35 9.53 -6.43
N TRP A 63 -9.19 9.07 -5.19
CA TRP A 63 -10.23 8.31 -4.51
C TRP A 63 -11.47 9.15 -4.19
N LEU A 64 -11.28 10.42 -3.82
CA LEU A 64 -12.40 11.34 -3.60
C LEU A 64 -13.19 11.62 -4.89
N ARG A 65 -12.51 11.64 -6.05
CA ARG A 65 -13.13 11.80 -7.37
C ARG A 65 -13.71 10.51 -7.93
N GLY A 66 -13.29 9.34 -7.42
CA GLY A 66 -13.67 8.03 -7.93
C GLY A 66 -12.81 7.54 -9.10
N ASP A 67 -11.61 8.10 -9.26
CA ASP A 67 -10.62 7.75 -10.28
C ASP A 67 -9.71 6.59 -9.82
N ASP A 68 -10.23 5.66 -9.00
CA ASP A 68 -9.50 4.59 -8.29
C ASP A 68 -9.58 3.22 -8.99
N ALA A 69 -9.98 3.19 -10.26
CA ALA A 69 -10.24 1.94 -10.99
C ALA A 69 -9.04 1.00 -11.07
N TYR A 70 -7.81 1.53 -10.99
CA TYR A 70 -6.57 0.74 -11.00
C TYR A 70 -6.39 -0.12 -9.73
N LEU A 71 -7.16 0.10 -8.66
CA LEU A 71 -7.18 -0.76 -7.48
C LEU A 71 -8.02 -2.04 -7.67
N ARG A 72 -8.87 -2.07 -8.69
CA ARG A 72 -9.90 -3.11 -8.89
C ARG A 72 -9.57 -4.08 -10.04
N GLY A 73 -8.35 -3.96 -10.60
CA GLY A 73 -7.86 -4.77 -11.72
C GLY A 73 -7.13 -6.02 -11.29
#